data_AF-A0A8T5H484-F1
#
_entry.id   AF-A0A8T5H484-F1
#
_cell.length_a   1.000
_cell.length_b   1.000
_cell.length_c   1.000
_cell.angle_alpha   90.00
_cell.angle_beta   90.00
_cell.angle_gamma   90.00
#
_symmetry.space_group_name_H-M   'P 1'
#
loop_
_entity.id
_entity.type
_entity.pdbx_description
1 polymer ?
#
loop_
_entity_poly.entity_id
_entity_poly.type
_entity_poly.pdbx_seq_one_letter_code
_entity_poly.pdbx_strand_id
1 'polypeptide(L)'
;MLNFMRRHFDRVERRAHYLTEAKLKLAEFRLALDQIGHYSKIEKDALQALDSAYRQKEKILSQYKTIESQVRSGQIDNNSFKRQVQELKRELNSVKSEIKEMERLDRRIHQKLKGPIRDFKDAHNTFRKLLRA
;
A
#
# COMPACT_ATOMS: atom_id res chain seq x y z
N MET A 1 -58.22 -16.35 11.79
CA MET A 1 -57.16 -16.03 12.78
C MET A 1 -55.87 -16.80 12.55
N LEU A 2 -55.90 -18.14 12.43
CA LEU A 2 -54.72 -18.99 12.18
C LEU A 2 -53.85 -18.57 10.97
N ASN A 3 -54.46 -18.27 9.82
CA ASN A 3 -53.72 -17.83 8.62
C ASN A 3 -53.03 -16.46 8.78
N PHE A 4 -53.57 -15.58 9.63
CA PHE A 4 -52.94 -14.28 9.92
C PHE A 4 -51.71 -14.47 10.81
N MET A 5 -51.84 -15.27 11.87
CA MET A 5 -50.72 -15.61 12.76
C MET A 5 -49.60 -16.32 12.00
N ARG A 6 -49.92 -17.28 11.12
CA ARG A 6 -48.93 -17.96 10.27
C ARG A 6 -48.14 -16.98 9.40
N ARG A 7 -48.83 -16.10 8.66
CA ARG A 7 -48.18 -15.04 7.83
C ARG A 7 -47.40 -14.02 8.66
N HIS A 8 -47.73 -13.84 9.94
CA HIS A 8 -46.98 -12.98 10.84
C HIS A 8 -45.69 -13.66 11.30
N PHE A 9 -45.76 -14.92 11.74
CA PHE A 9 -44.58 -15.73 12.08
C PHE A 9 -43.62 -15.87 10.88
N ASP A 10 -44.12 -16.18 9.69
CA ASP A 10 -43.30 -16.26 8.47
C ASP A 10 -42.58 -14.93 8.14
N ARG A 11 -43.17 -13.79 8.52
CA ARG A 11 -42.55 -12.46 8.34
C ARG A 11 -41.49 -12.19 9.41
N VAL A 12 -41.74 -12.58 10.65
CA VAL A 12 -40.79 -12.44 11.77
C VAL A 12 -39.57 -13.32 11.55
N GLU A 13 -39.75 -14.58 11.13
CA GLU A 13 -38.63 -15.48 10.81
C GLU A 13 -37.77 -14.94 9.67
N ARG A 14 -38.40 -14.52 8.55
CA ARG A 14 -37.65 -13.88 7.44
C ARG A 14 -36.86 -12.66 7.88
N ARG A 15 -37.44 -11.82 8.73
CA ARG A 15 -36.75 -10.64 9.26
C ARG A 15 -35.59 -11.01 10.18
N ALA A 16 -35.74 -12.05 11.00
CA ALA A 16 -34.66 -12.58 11.84
C ALA A 16 -33.51 -13.17 11.00
N HIS A 17 -33.83 -13.85 9.89
CA HIS A 17 -32.85 -14.32 8.92
C HIS A 17 -32.07 -13.16 8.29
N TYR A 18 -32.77 -12.14 7.76
CA TYR A 18 -32.10 -10.97 7.18
C TYR A 18 -31.22 -10.22 8.18
N LEU A 19 -31.66 -10.09 9.44
CA LEU A 19 -30.85 -9.48 10.50
C LEU A 19 -29.58 -10.27 10.81
N THR A 20 -29.68 -11.60 10.84
CA THR A 20 -28.52 -12.48 11.05
C THR A 20 -27.54 -12.35 9.90
N GLU A 21 -28.04 -12.40 8.66
CA GLU A 21 -27.21 -12.25 7.46
C GLU A 21 -26.54 -10.87 7.38
N ALA A 22 -27.27 -9.80 7.75
CA ALA A 22 -26.72 -8.45 7.79
C ALA A 22 -25.59 -8.31 8.81
N LYS A 23 -25.71 -8.94 9.99
CA LYS A 23 -24.63 -8.98 11.00
C LYS A 23 -23.38 -9.69 10.48
N LEU A 24 -23.55 -10.82 9.79
CA LEU A 24 -22.43 -11.54 9.18
C LEU A 24 -21.73 -10.70 8.11
N LYS A 25 -22.49 -10.06 7.21
CA LYS A 25 -21.92 -9.16 6.20
C LYS A 25 -21.22 -7.93 6.78
N LEU A 26 -21.73 -7.41 7.89
CA LEU A 26 -21.06 -6.31 8.60
C LEU A 26 -19.73 -6.76 9.24
N ALA A 27 -19.62 -8.00 9.70
CA ALA A 27 -18.36 -8.57 10.18
C ALA A 27 -17.34 -8.78 9.04
N GLU A 28 -17.77 -9.36 7.91
CA GLU A 28 -16.94 -9.50 6.70
C GLU A 28 -16.41 -8.14 6.22
N PHE A 29 -17.27 -7.12 6.19
CA PHE A 29 -16.93 -5.74 5.85
C PHE A 29 -15.83 -5.16 6.76
N ARG A 30 -15.92 -5.38 8.07
CA ARG A 30 -14.92 -4.89 9.03
C ARG A 30 -13.56 -5.55 8.80
N LEU A 31 -13.53 -6.86 8.60
CA LEU A 31 -12.30 -7.60 8.33
C LEU A 31 -11.62 -7.10 7.04
N ALA A 32 -12.40 -6.84 5.99
CA ALA A 32 -11.87 -6.29 4.75
C ALA A 32 -11.30 -4.88 4.94
N LEU A 33 -11.97 -4.02 5.73
CA LEU A 33 -11.45 -2.69 6.08
C LEU A 33 -10.13 -2.75 6.85
N ASP A 34 -10.02 -3.65 7.83
CA ASP A 34 -8.80 -3.82 8.62
C ASP A 34 -7.62 -4.24 7.72
N GLN A 35 -7.87 -5.16 6.78
CA GLN A 35 -6.86 -5.58 5.80
C GLN A 35 -6.44 -4.43 4.87
N ILE A 36 -7.40 -3.65 4.38
CA ILE A 36 -7.10 -2.46 3.56
C ILE A 36 -6.26 -1.47 4.37
N GLY A 37 -6.67 -1.15 5.60
CA GLY A 37 -5.96 -0.23 6.48
C GLY A 37 -4.51 -0.69 6.78
N HIS A 38 -4.31 -1.99 7.00
CA HIS A 38 -2.99 -2.57 7.19
C HIS A 38 -2.07 -2.32 5.97
N TYR A 39 -2.53 -2.66 4.77
CA TYR A 39 -1.73 -2.50 3.55
C TYR A 39 -1.53 -1.03 3.16
N SER A 40 -2.51 -0.15 3.38
CA SER A 40 -2.36 1.29 3.16
C SER A 40 -1.29 1.91 4.08
N LYS A 41 -1.14 1.41 5.32
CA LYS A 41 -0.05 1.85 6.20
C LYS A 41 1.31 1.44 5.63
N ILE A 42 1.45 0.20 5.18
CA ILE A 42 2.69 -0.29 4.58
C ILE A 42 3.05 0.52 3.32
N GLU A 43 2.07 0.81 2.47
CA GLU A 43 2.25 1.64 1.27
C GLU A 43 2.76 3.05 1.63
N LYS A 44 2.17 3.68 2.65
CA LYS A 44 2.60 5.00 3.13
C LYS A 44 4.05 4.99 3.62
N ASP A 45 4.42 4.00 4.42
CA ASP A 45 5.79 3.87 4.94
C ASP A 45 6.78 3.62 3.79
N ALA A 46 6.40 2.80 2.81
CA ALA A 46 7.21 2.54 1.62
C ALA A 46 7.40 3.79 0.74
N LEU A 47 6.37 4.62 0.56
CA LEU A 47 6.47 5.89 -0.17
C LEU A 47 7.44 6.86 0.51
N GLN A 48 7.39 6.97 1.84
CA GLN A 48 8.34 7.82 2.58
C GLN A 48 9.79 7.34 2.44
N ALA A 49 10.01 6.02 2.46
CA ALA A 49 11.32 5.44 2.24
C ALA A 49 11.81 5.69 0.80
N LEU A 50 10.92 5.58 -0.18
CA LEU A 50 11.22 5.85 -1.59
C LEU A 50 11.61 7.31 -1.83
N ASP A 51 10.86 8.26 -1.27
CA ASP A 51 11.20 9.69 -1.34
C ASP A 51 12.58 9.97 -0.73
N SER A 52 12.88 9.31 0.39
CA SER A 52 14.18 9.42 1.05
C SER A 52 15.31 8.89 0.16
N ALA A 53 15.10 7.74 -0.49
CA ALA A 53 16.06 7.16 -1.43
C ALA A 53 16.28 8.05 -2.67
N TYR A 54 15.23 8.68 -3.20
CA TYR A 54 15.37 9.64 -4.29
C TYR A 54 16.19 10.87 -3.90
N ARG A 55 15.96 11.43 -2.70
CA ARG A 55 16.77 12.55 -2.18
C ARG A 55 18.24 12.16 -1.99
N GLN A 56 18.51 10.95 -1.51
CA GLN A 56 19.88 10.44 -1.40
C GLN A 56 20.56 10.33 -2.76
N LYS A 57 19.86 9.78 -3.76
CA LYS A 57 20.34 9.73 -5.15
C LYS A 57 20.68 11.12 -5.69
N GLU A 58 19.82 12.10 -5.48
CA GLU A 58 20.09 13.50 -5.90
C GLU A 58 21.33 14.08 -5.22
N LYS A 59 21.49 13.84 -3.91
CA LYS A 59 22.66 14.27 -3.15
C LYS A 59 23.95 13.64 -3.72
N ILE A 60 23.96 12.34 -3.99
CA ILE A 60 25.10 11.64 -4.58
C ILE A 60 25.46 12.24 -5.95
N LEU A 61 24.46 12.51 -6.79
CA LEU A 61 24.67 13.15 -8.09
C LEU A 61 25.22 14.58 -7.97
N SER A 62 24.78 15.34 -6.97
CA SER A 62 25.32 16.66 -6.70
C SER A 62 26.78 16.58 -6.22
N GLN A 63 27.10 15.64 -5.33
CA GLN A 63 28.47 15.42 -4.86
C GLN A 63 29.40 15.05 -6.02
N TYR A 64 28.94 14.18 -6.92
CA TYR A 64 29.68 13.83 -8.13
C TYR A 64 30.02 15.05 -8.97
N LYS A 65 29.06 15.95 -9.24
CA LYS A 65 29.29 17.20 -9.98
C LYS A 65 30.31 18.11 -9.29
N THR A 66 30.24 18.23 -7.96
CA THR A 66 31.19 19.02 -7.18
C THR A 66 32.61 18.47 -7.32
N ILE A 67 32.79 17.16 -7.11
CA ILE A 67 34.08 16.48 -7.22
C ILE A 67 34.65 16.58 -8.64
N GLU A 68 33.80 16.46 -9.67
CA GLU A 68 34.18 16.67 -11.06
C GLU A 68 34.69 18.11 -11.29
N SER A 69 34.01 19.11 -10.74
CA SER A 69 34.47 20.50 -10.81
C SER A 69 35.80 20.72 -10.08
N GLN A 70 36.00 20.09 -8.92
CA GLN A 70 37.23 20.19 -8.13
C GLN A 70 38.45 19.58 -8.85
N VAL A 71 38.26 18.48 -9.61
CA VAL A 71 39.31 17.95 -10.49
C VAL A 71 39.65 18.93 -11.59
N ARG A 72 38.63 19.49 -12.25
CA ARG A 72 38.84 20.42 -13.37
C ARG A 72 39.55 21.69 -12.93
N SER A 73 39.32 22.15 -11.69
CA SER A 73 40.00 23.30 -11.09
C SER A 73 41.37 22.96 -10.48
N GLY A 74 41.78 21.68 -10.50
CA GLY A 74 43.06 21.23 -9.93
C GLY A 74 43.10 21.20 -8.40
N GLN A 75 41.96 21.36 -7.72
CA GLN A 75 41.86 21.32 -6.26
C GLN A 75 42.06 19.92 -5.68
N ILE A 76 41.78 18.89 -6.48
CA ILE A 76 42.04 17.48 -6.13
C ILE A 76 42.73 16.78 -7.29
N ASP A 77 43.59 15.81 -6.96
CA ASP A 77 44.28 15.01 -7.96
C ASP A 77 43.38 13.90 -8.56
N ASN A 78 43.79 13.39 -9.72
CA ASN A 78 43.07 12.34 -10.43
C ASN A 78 42.94 11.02 -9.67
N ASN A 79 43.87 10.68 -8.76
CA ASN A 79 43.78 9.45 -7.98
C ASN A 79 42.75 9.58 -6.85
N SER A 80 42.73 10.73 -6.18
CA SER A 80 41.71 11.10 -5.20
C SER A 80 40.30 11.10 -5.83
N PHE A 81 40.18 11.72 -7.02
CA PHE A 81 38.94 11.68 -7.80
C PHE A 81 38.47 10.27 -8.13
N LYS A 82 39.35 9.41 -8.65
CA LYS A 82 38.99 8.03 -8.98
C LYS A 82 38.46 7.27 -7.76
N ARG A 83 39.09 7.45 -6.59
CA ARG A 83 38.64 6.81 -5.33
C ARG A 83 37.25 7.29 -4.92
N GLN A 84 37.06 8.61 -4.84
CA GLN A 84 35.78 9.21 -4.42
C GLN A 84 34.65 8.86 -5.40
N VAL A 85 34.91 8.90 -6.71
CA VAL A 85 33.92 8.50 -7.72
C VAL A 85 33.57 7.01 -7.61
N GLN A 86 34.53 6.15 -7.31
CA GLN A 86 34.26 4.72 -7.13
C GLN A 86 33.36 4.46 -5.93
N GLU A 87 33.55 5.20 -4.84
CA GLU A 87 32.70 5.16 -3.64
C GLU A 87 31.28 5.65 -3.96
N LEU A 88 31.14 6.84 -4.55
CA LEU A 88 29.83 7.37 -4.96
C LEU A 88 29.09 6.46 -5.94
N LYS A 89 29.81 5.77 -6.84
CA LYS A 89 29.21 4.78 -7.74
C LYS A 89 28.66 3.57 -6.98
N ARG A 90 29.35 3.10 -5.94
CA ARG A 90 28.88 2.00 -5.09
C ARG A 90 27.64 2.41 -4.32
N GLU A 91 27.66 3.59 -3.70
CA GLU A 91 26.49 4.14 -2.99
C GLU A 91 25.29 4.30 -3.94
N LEU A 92 25.50 4.88 -5.11
CA LEU A 92 24.45 5.07 -6.11
C LEU A 92 23.84 3.73 -6.58
N ASN A 93 24.66 2.69 -6.71
CA ASN A 93 24.18 1.36 -7.07
C ASN A 93 23.39 0.70 -5.94
N SER A 94 23.76 0.94 -4.68
CA SER A 94 22.98 0.50 -3.51
C SER A 94 21.60 1.15 -3.52
N VAL A 95 21.55 2.49 -3.59
CA VAL A 95 20.29 3.26 -3.60
C VAL A 95 19.40 2.86 -4.78
N LYS A 96 19.97 2.65 -5.98
CA LYS A 96 19.19 2.14 -7.14
C LYS A 96 18.58 0.77 -6.88
N SER A 97 19.30 -0.12 -6.19
CA SER A 97 18.81 -1.45 -5.86
C SER A 97 17.68 -1.38 -4.83
N GLU A 98 17.82 -0.53 -3.81
CA GLU A 98 16.77 -0.27 -2.82
C GLU A 98 15.49 0.26 -3.47
N ILE A 99 15.60 1.27 -4.35
CA ILE A 99 14.46 1.80 -5.12
C ILE A 99 13.75 0.68 -5.90
N LYS A 100 14.52 -0.19 -6.57
CA LYS A 100 13.96 -1.31 -7.35
C LYS A 100 13.23 -2.33 -6.47
N GLU A 101 13.74 -2.61 -5.28
CA GLU A 101 13.05 -3.49 -4.33
C GLU A 101 11.77 -2.85 -3.77
N MET A 102 11.78 -1.54 -3.50
CA MET A 102 10.58 -0.81 -3.09
C MET A 102 9.49 -0.81 -4.17
N GLU A 103 9.85 -0.60 -5.44
CA GLU A 103 8.91 -0.71 -6.56
C GLU A 103 8.32 -2.12 -6.70
N ARG A 104 9.10 -3.17 -6.39
CA ARG A 104 8.62 -4.56 -6.39
C ARG A 104 7.67 -4.81 -5.23
N LEU A 105 7.98 -4.27 -4.05
CA LEU A 105 7.13 -4.35 -2.86
C LEU A 105 5.77 -3.69 -3.14
N ASP A 106 5.78 -2.48 -3.70
CA ASP A 106 4.57 -1.74 -4.05
C ASP A 106 3.63 -2.56 -4.96
N ARG A 107 4.16 -3.13 -6.05
CA ARG A 107 3.37 -4.00 -6.95
C ARG A 107 2.77 -5.21 -6.22
N ARG A 108 3.51 -5.82 -5.28
CA ARG A 108 3.01 -6.96 -4.49
C ARG A 108 1.91 -6.52 -3.52
N ILE A 109 2.03 -5.36 -2.88
CA ILE A 109 1.01 -4.81 -1.99
C ILE A 109 -0.27 -4.51 -2.78
N HIS A 110 -0.13 -3.85 -3.93
CA HIS A 110 -1.24 -3.57 -4.84
C HIS A 110 -1.98 -4.85 -5.27
N GLN A 111 -1.25 -5.94 -5.54
CA GLN A 111 -1.88 -7.24 -5.82
C GLN A 111 -2.62 -7.80 -4.60
N LYS A 112 -2.02 -7.73 -3.41
CA LYS A 112 -2.65 -8.18 -2.16
C LYS A 112 -3.89 -7.37 -1.78
N LEU A 113 -3.96 -6.09 -2.14
CA LEU A 113 -5.10 -5.21 -1.89
C LEU A 113 -6.33 -5.50 -2.77
N LYS A 114 -6.16 -6.13 -3.94
CA LYS A 114 -7.28 -6.39 -4.87
C LYS A 114 -8.39 -7.25 -4.25
N GLY A 115 -8.03 -8.30 -3.53
CA GLY A 115 -8.98 -9.20 -2.86
C GLY A 115 -9.79 -8.47 -1.78
N PRO A 116 -9.14 -7.89 -0.76
CA PRO A 116 -9.81 -7.14 0.30
C PRO A 116 -10.71 -6.01 -0.23
N ILE A 117 -10.28 -5.28 -1.26
CA ILE A 117 -11.12 -4.23 -1.88
C ILE A 117 -12.37 -4.82 -2.55
N ARG A 118 -12.24 -5.98 -3.21
CA ARG A 118 -13.38 -6.68 -3.81
C ARG A 118 -14.32 -7.18 -2.73
N ASP A 119 -13.81 -7.87 -1.72
CA ASP A 119 -14.59 -8.43 -0.63
C ASP A 119 -15.33 -7.33 0.13
N PHE A 120 -14.67 -6.18 0.36
CA PHE A 120 -15.28 -4.98 0.90
C PHE A 120 -16.48 -4.52 0.07
N LYS A 121 -16.32 -4.38 -1.25
CA LYS A 121 -17.39 -3.94 -2.15
C LYS A 121 -18.57 -4.92 -2.16
N ASP A 122 -18.27 -6.21 -2.20
CA ASP A 122 -19.28 -7.27 -2.25
C ASP A 122 -20.08 -7.36 -0.94
N ALA A 123 -19.39 -7.35 0.20
CA ALA A 123 -20.02 -7.34 1.52
C ALA A 123 -20.84 -6.07 1.74
N HIS A 124 -20.31 -4.90 1.40
CA HIS A 124 -21.02 -3.62 1.52
C HIS A 124 -22.28 -3.56 0.67
N ASN A 125 -22.21 -4.01 -0.59
CA ASN A 125 -23.37 -4.04 -1.48
C ASN A 125 -24.45 -5.00 -0.98
N THR A 126 -24.05 -6.16 -0.46
CA THR A 126 -24.98 -7.16 0.10
C THR A 126 -25.64 -6.62 1.36
N PHE A 127 -24.86 -6.06 2.28
CA PHE A 127 -25.38 -5.40 3.48
C PHE A 127 -26.39 -4.30 3.14
N ARG A 128 -26.09 -3.44 2.15
CA ARG A 128 -27.01 -2.40 1.69
C ARG A 128 -28.32 -2.97 1.12
N LYS A 129 -28.28 -4.11 0.43
CA LYS A 129 -29.50 -4.79 -0.06
C LYS A 129 -30.33 -5.33 1.09
N LEU A 130 -29.69 -5.96 2.08
CA LEU A 130 -30.36 -6.51 3.27
C LEU A 130 -31.05 -5.43 4.12
N LEU A 131 -30.49 -4.22 4.19
CA LEU A 131 -31.14 -3.08 4.87
C LEU A 131 -32.40 -2.56 4.16
N ARG A 132 -32.57 -2.89 2.87
CA ARG A 132 -33.72 -2.45 2.04
C ARG A 132 -34.81 -3.51 1.94
N ALA A 133 -34.52 -4.75 2.35
CA ALA A 133 -35.43 -5.90 2.31
C ALA A 133 -36.28 -6.00 3.58
#